data_AF-A0A8T9QB46-F1
#
_entry.id   AF-A0A8T9QB46-F1
#
_cell.length_a   1.000
_cell.length_b   1.000
_cell.length_c   1.000
_cell.angle_alpha   90.00
_cell.angle_beta   90.00
_cell.angle_gamma   90.00
#
_symmetry.space_group_name_H-M   'P 1'
#
loop_
_entity.id
_entity.type
_entity.pdbx_description
1 polymer ?
#
loop_
_entity_poly.entity_id
_entity_poly.type
_entity_poly.pdbx_seq_one_letter_code
_entity_poly.pdbx_strand_id
1 'polypeptide(L)'
;MTNSAPAAPSAFDKARNGLWTSLQKHLETVYAAEKDFRAATSFTTSFPFSAAQTEPQQLADYQQQRLYLRDLYIDETNQLDSLVKAVRTKNYQEDEKKLLLLMILGYIDIAASIFDLLETHRPSKLDKDEELEETTAKFERVKNFVRLNIKGISGLLPKL
;
A
#
# COMPACT_ATOMS: atom_id res chain seq x y z
N MET A 1 -1.16 25.72 -42.97
CA MET A 1 -0.55 25.22 -41.72
C MET A 1 -1.64 25.21 -40.66
N THR A 2 -2.31 24.07 -40.45
CA THR A 2 -3.34 23.94 -39.40
C THR A 2 -2.63 23.63 -38.09
N ASN A 3 -2.54 24.65 -37.24
CA ASN A 3 -2.01 24.55 -35.89
C ASN A 3 -3.05 23.82 -35.04
N SER A 4 -2.97 22.49 -34.96
CA SER A 4 -3.84 21.68 -34.11
C SER A 4 -3.49 21.97 -32.65
N ALA A 5 -4.32 22.77 -31.97
CA ALA A 5 -4.23 22.95 -30.53
C ALA A 5 -4.29 21.57 -29.83
N PRO A 6 -3.50 21.35 -28.76
CA PRO A 6 -3.50 20.07 -28.07
C PRO A 6 -4.91 19.78 -27.53
N ALA A 7 -5.42 18.59 -27.84
CA ALA A 7 -6.73 18.15 -27.35
C ALA A 7 -6.76 18.17 -25.82
N ALA A 8 -7.86 18.68 -25.25
CA ALA A 8 -8.03 18.72 -23.81
C ALA A 8 -7.96 17.31 -23.20
N PRO A 9 -7.26 17.11 -22.07
CA PRO A 9 -7.10 15.79 -21.47
C PRO A 9 -8.45 15.18 -21.10
N SER A 10 -8.63 13.90 -21.44
CA SER A 10 -9.86 13.18 -21.16
C SER A 10 -10.13 13.07 -19.65
N ALA A 11 -11.38 12.78 -19.27
CA ALA A 11 -11.73 12.53 -17.87
C ALA A 11 -10.93 11.35 -17.29
N PHE A 12 -10.58 10.37 -18.13
CA PHE A 12 -9.70 9.27 -17.79
C PHE A 12 -8.26 9.73 -17.55
N ASP A 13 -7.68 10.54 -18.45
CA ASP A 13 -6.31 11.04 -18.28
C ASP A 13 -6.14 11.83 -16.98
N LYS A 14 -7.14 12.64 -16.62
CA LYS A 14 -7.17 13.36 -15.34
C LYS A 14 -7.20 12.40 -14.15
N ALA A 15 -8.01 11.34 -14.23
CA ALA A 15 -8.11 10.34 -13.18
C ALA A 15 -6.85 9.49 -13.04
N ARG A 16 -6.25 9.07 -14.15
CA ARG A 16 -4.97 8.34 -14.18
C ARG A 16 -3.84 9.18 -13.60
N ASN A 17 -3.72 10.44 -14.02
CA ASN A 17 -2.67 11.32 -13.52
C ASN A 17 -2.88 11.66 -12.04
N GLY A 18 -4.13 11.91 -11.62
CA GLY A 18 -4.48 12.12 -10.21
C GLY A 18 -4.17 10.90 -9.34
N LEU A 19 -4.50 9.69 -9.82
CA LEU A 19 -4.16 8.44 -9.16
C LEU A 19 -2.63 8.30 -9.05
N TRP A 20 -1.90 8.50 -10.14
CA TRP A 20 -0.43 8.43 -10.14
C TRP A 20 0.19 9.35 -9.10
N THR A 21 -0.16 10.63 -9.10
CA THR A 21 0.35 11.60 -8.11
C THR A 21 -0.04 11.21 -6.68
N SER A 22 -1.25 10.70 -6.48
CA SER A 22 -1.68 10.22 -5.17
C SER A 22 -0.84 9.04 -4.71
N LEU A 23 -0.67 8.02 -5.56
CA LEU A 23 0.13 6.82 -5.24
C LEU A 23 1.58 7.17 -4.94
N GLN A 24 2.18 8.14 -5.66
CA GLN A 24 3.53 8.62 -5.36
C GLN A 24 3.64 9.18 -3.95
N LYS A 25 2.67 10.01 -3.52
CA LYS A 25 2.66 10.56 -2.15
C LYS A 25 2.50 9.48 -1.09
N HIS A 26 1.61 8.50 -1.33
CA HIS A 26 1.45 7.38 -0.42
C HIS A 26 2.72 6.53 -0.35
N LEU A 27 3.38 6.27 -1.48
CA LEU A 27 4.69 5.58 -1.50
C LEU A 27 5.74 6.32 -0.69
N GLU A 28 5.86 7.64 -0.83
CA GLU A 28 6.79 8.45 -0.03
C GLU A 28 6.53 8.27 1.47
N THR A 29 5.27 8.31 1.90
CA THR A 29 4.87 8.09 3.30
C THR A 29 5.23 6.68 3.79
N VAL A 30 4.88 5.64 3.02
CA VAL A 30 5.12 4.25 3.43
C VAL A 30 6.62 3.93 3.45
N TYR A 31 7.41 4.47 2.52
CA TYR A 31 8.88 4.31 2.55
C TYR A 31 9.54 5.08 3.71
N ALA A 32 9.01 6.25 4.08
CA ALA A 32 9.48 6.96 5.27
C ALA A 32 9.22 6.13 6.54
N ALA A 33 8.00 5.59 6.68
CA ALA A 33 7.65 4.69 7.77
C ALA A 33 8.52 3.43 7.80
N GLU A 34 8.80 2.82 6.64
CA GLU A 34 9.70 1.67 6.54
C GLU A 34 11.09 2.02 7.09
N LYS A 35 11.66 3.14 6.63
CA LYS A 35 12.99 3.59 7.05
C LYS A 35 13.07 3.78 8.56
N ASP A 36 12.09 4.47 9.13
CA ASP A 36 12.06 4.78 10.57
C ASP A 36 11.83 3.52 11.40
N PHE A 37 10.97 2.61 10.95
CA PHE A 37 10.75 1.31 11.60
C PHE A 37 11.99 0.41 11.55
N ARG A 38 12.70 0.37 10.41
CA ARG A 38 13.97 -0.36 10.28
C ARG A 38 15.06 0.23 11.17
N ALA A 39 15.11 1.55 11.33
CA ALA A 39 16.03 2.18 12.27
C ALA A 39 15.71 1.78 13.71
N ALA A 40 14.43 1.80 14.09
CA ALA A 40 13.98 1.42 15.44
C ALA A 40 14.17 -0.08 15.76
N THR A 41 14.35 -0.93 14.75
CA THR A 41 14.61 -2.37 14.91
C THR A 41 16.08 -2.75 14.75
N SER A 42 16.96 -1.78 14.43
CA SER A 42 18.39 -2.02 14.15
C SER A 42 19.22 -2.53 15.33
N PHE A 43 18.68 -2.48 16.56
CA PHE A 43 19.33 -3.03 17.75
C PHE A 43 19.44 -4.57 17.73
N THR A 44 18.68 -5.24 16.86
CA THR A 44 18.70 -6.70 16.72
C THR A 44 18.59 -7.11 15.25
N THR A 45 19.13 -8.28 14.94
CA THR A 45 18.92 -8.98 13.66
C THR A 45 18.20 -10.31 13.85
N SER A 46 17.86 -10.65 15.10
CA SER A 46 17.20 -11.90 15.48
C SER A 46 15.77 -11.63 15.93
N PHE A 47 14.82 -12.19 15.19
CA PHE A 47 13.38 -12.11 15.47
C PHE A 47 12.79 -13.51 15.66
N PRO A 48 11.82 -13.68 16.59
CA PRO A 48 11.32 -12.66 17.51
C PRO A 48 12.35 -12.30 18.60
N PHE A 49 12.40 -11.04 19.03
CA PHE A 49 13.35 -10.58 20.06
C PHE A 49 12.75 -10.60 21.47
N SER A 50 13.60 -10.67 22.51
CA SER A 50 13.14 -10.63 23.90
C SER A 50 13.08 -9.18 24.40
N ALA A 51 11.88 -8.63 24.59
CA ALA A 51 11.70 -7.28 25.12
C ALA A 51 12.31 -7.09 26.52
N ALA A 52 12.45 -8.17 27.32
CA ALA A 52 13.07 -8.13 28.64
C ALA A 52 14.61 -7.96 28.60
N GLN A 53 15.22 -8.16 27.43
CA GLN A 53 16.67 -8.04 27.21
C GLN A 53 17.02 -6.81 26.36
N THR A 54 16.02 -6.02 25.97
CA THR A 54 16.19 -4.80 25.17
C THR A 54 16.27 -3.59 26.10
N GLU A 55 17.14 -2.64 25.78
CA GLU A 55 17.25 -1.40 26.55
C GLU A 55 15.92 -0.63 26.53
N PRO A 56 15.50 0.02 27.64
CA PRO A 56 14.19 0.68 27.72
C PRO A 56 13.94 1.70 26.62
N GLN A 57 14.97 2.47 26.23
CA GLN A 57 14.84 3.47 25.15
C GLN A 57 14.62 2.80 23.79
N GLN A 58 15.35 1.72 23.48
CA GLN A 58 15.19 0.97 22.23
C GLN A 58 13.80 0.35 22.12
N LEU A 59 13.29 -0.17 23.24
CA LEU A 59 11.95 -0.74 23.30
C LEU A 59 10.87 0.33 23.11
N ALA A 60 11.04 1.52 23.70
CA ALA A 60 10.12 2.64 23.54
C ALA A 60 10.10 3.14 22.08
N ASP A 61 11.27 3.32 21.47
CA ASP A 61 11.40 3.74 20.07
C ASP A 61 10.76 2.71 19.13
N TYR A 62 11.02 1.42 19.36
CA TYR A 62 10.37 0.32 18.64
C TYR A 62 8.84 0.38 18.75
N GLN A 63 8.30 0.50 19.97
CA GLN A 63 6.86 0.52 20.21
C GLN A 63 6.20 1.71 19.50
N GLN A 64 6.82 2.89 19.57
CA GLN A 64 6.33 4.08 18.88
C GLN A 64 6.28 3.87 17.37
N GLN A 65 7.37 3.39 16.76
CA GLN A 65 7.41 3.17 15.31
C GLN A 65 6.49 2.02 14.87
N ARG A 66 6.31 0.99 15.71
CA ARG A 66 5.35 -0.09 15.42
C ARG A 66 3.91 0.43 15.42
N LEU A 67 3.54 1.25 16.39
CA LEU A 67 2.21 1.86 16.44
C LEU A 67 1.99 2.75 15.22
N TYR A 68 2.97 3.59 14.87
CA TYR A 68 2.88 4.42 13.67
C TYR A 68 2.71 3.60 12.38
N LEU A 69 3.49 2.54 12.19
CA LEU A 69 3.39 1.66 11.02
C LEU A 69 2.05 0.91 10.98
N ARG A 70 1.53 0.48 12.14
CA ARG A 70 0.21 -0.15 12.28
C ARG A 70 -0.91 0.82 11.88
N ASP A 71 -0.91 2.03 12.42
CA ASP A 71 -1.95 3.02 12.13
C ASP A 71 -1.90 3.44 10.65
N LEU A 72 -0.69 3.60 10.09
CA LEU A 72 -0.52 3.82 8.66
C LEU A 72 -1.06 2.65 7.83
N TYR A 73 -0.87 1.40 8.25
CA TYR A 73 -1.42 0.24 7.54
C TYR A 73 -2.95 0.26 7.50
N ILE A 74 -3.59 0.65 8.61
CA ILE A 74 -5.05 0.80 8.71
C ILE A 74 -5.53 1.88 7.73
N ASP A 75 -4.91 3.06 7.77
CA ASP A 75 -5.26 4.20 6.91
C ASP A 75 -5.08 3.87 5.44
N GLU A 76 -3.94 3.30 5.06
CA GLU A 76 -3.65 2.91 3.68
C GLU A 76 -4.61 1.82 3.18
N THR A 77 -4.97 0.86 4.02
CA THR A 77 -5.96 -0.16 3.67
C THR A 77 -7.35 0.43 3.46
N ASN A 78 -7.75 1.41 4.27
CA ASN A 78 -9.01 2.13 4.11
C ASN A 78 -9.04 2.97 2.84
N GLN A 79 -7.92 3.63 2.53
CA GLN A 79 -7.77 4.42 1.32
C GLN A 79 -7.79 3.54 0.07
N LEU A 80 -7.12 2.39 0.08
CA LEU A 80 -7.13 1.43 -1.02
C LEU A 80 -8.53 0.89 -1.31
N ASP A 81 -9.26 0.48 -0.27
CA ASP A 81 -10.65 0.04 -0.41
C ASP A 81 -11.52 1.13 -1.05
N SER A 82 -11.34 2.39 -0.63
CA SER A 82 -12.06 3.54 -1.19
C SER A 82 -11.70 3.81 -2.65
N LEU A 83 -10.41 3.75 -3.01
CA LEU A 83 -9.93 3.92 -4.39
C LEU A 83 -10.47 2.83 -5.31
N VAL A 84 -10.42 1.57 -4.88
CA VAL A 84 -10.92 0.43 -5.65
C VAL A 84 -12.43 0.55 -5.87
N LYS A 85 -13.20 0.94 -4.84
CA LYS A 85 -14.63 1.22 -4.97
C LYS A 85 -14.89 2.35 -5.97
N ALA A 86 -14.13 3.43 -5.92
CA ALA A 86 -14.27 4.57 -6.84
C ALA A 86 -13.98 4.18 -8.31
N VAL A 87 -12.95 3.36 -8.56
CA VAL A 87 -12.66 2.85 -9.91
C VAL A 87 -13.81 1.99 -10.43
N ARG A 88 -14.40 1.15 -9.57
CA ARG A 88 -15.53 0.29 -9.92
C ARG A 88 -16.77 1.08 -10.33
N THR A 89 -17.12 2.12 -9.57
CA THR A 89 -18.37 2.86 -9.73
C THR A 89 -18.34 3.89 -10.85
N LYS A 90 -17.17 4.40 -11.24
CA LYS A 90 -17.05 5.38 -12.33
C LYS A 90 -17.31 4.75 -13.70
N ASN A 91 -17.89 5.53 -14.62
CA ASN A 91 -18.18 5.13 -16.00
C ASN A 91 -16.95 5.21 -16.92
N TYR A 92 -15.84 4.58 -16.52
CA TYR A 92 -14.69 4.35 -17.40
C TYR A 92 -14.91 3.09 -18.24
N GLN A 93 -14.23 3.02 -19.38
CA GLN A 93 -14.18 1.79 -20.18
C GLN A 93 -13.51 0.66 -19.38
N GLU A 94 -13.79 -0.59 -19.74
CA GLU A 94 -13.25 -1.73 -19.01
C GLU A 94 -11.71 -1.74 -18.97
N ASP A 95 -11.08 -1.46 -20.10
CA ASP A 95 -9.62 -1.38 -20.21
C ASP A 95 -9.02 -0.24 -19.39
N GLU A 96 -9.72 0.89 -19.32
CA GLU A 96 -9.35 2.04 -18.47
C GLU A 96 -9.43 1.67 -16.99
N LYS A 97 -10.49 0.97 -16.56
CA LYS A 97 -10.61 0.46 -15.18
C LYS A 97 -9.47 -0.51 -14.87
N LYS A 98 -9.16 -1.43 -15.78
CA LYS A 98 -8.04 -2.38 -15.63
C LYS A 98 -6.71 -1.66 -15.48
N LEU A 99 -6.46 -0.60 -16.25
CA LEU A 99 -5.23 0.19 -16.11
C LEU A 99 -5.13 0.85 -14.73
N LEU A 100 -6.22 1.45 -14.22
CA LEU A 100 -6.23 2.05 -12.88
C LEU A 100 -6.02 0.99 -11.79
N LEU A 101 -6.64 -0.17 -11.92
CA LEU A 101 -6.47 -1.29 -10.99
C LEU A 101 -5.05 -1.85 -11.04
N LEU A 102 -4.39 -1.88 -12.21
CA LEU A 102 -2.99 -2.31 -12.33
C LEU A 102 -2.05 -1.35 -11.59
N MET A 103 -2.29 -0.04 -11.68
CA MET A 103 -1.51 0.95 -10.91
C MET A 103 -1.71 0.76 -9.40
N ILE A 104 -2.96 0.54 -8.96
CA ILE A 104 -3.26 0.23 -7.56
C ILE A 104 -2.58 -1.06 -7.12
N LEU A 105 -2.53 -2.09 -7.96
CA LEU A 105 -1.85 -3.34 -7.63
C LEU A 105 -0.35 -3.14 -7.38
N GLY A 106 0.31 -2.37 -8.25
CA GLY A 106 1.73 -2.06 -8.08
C GLY A 106 2.03 -1.41 -6.74
N TYR A 107 1.16 -0.49 -6.29
CA TYR A 107 1.24 0.08 -4.94
C TYR A 107 0.99 -0.95 -3.84
N ILE A 108 -0.08 -1.76 -3.96
CA ILE A 108 -0.43 -2.81 -2.99
C ILE A 108 0.73 -3.77 -2.76
N ASP A 109 1.40 -4.23 -3.82
CA ASP A 109 2.49 -5.18 -3.69
C ASP A 109 3.70 -4.58 -2.95
N ILE A 110 4.00 -3.29 -3.17
CA ILE A 110 5.04 -2.57 -2.42
C ILE A 110 4.62 -2.40 -0.95
N ALA A 111 3.42 -1.87 -0.71
CA ALA A 111 2.89 -1.64 0.64
C ALA A 111 2.85 -2.94 1.46
N ALA A 112 2.45 -4.06 0.83
CA ALA A 112 2.44 -5.37 1.47
C ALA A 112 3.83 -5.78 1.99
N SER A 113 4.89 -5.54 1.21
CA SER A 113 6.25 -5.87 1.63
C SER A 113 6.74 -5.06 2.83
N ILE A 114 6.23 -3.83 2.99
CA ILE A 114 6.57 -2.94 4.10
C ILE A 114 5.74 -3.28 5.34
N PHE A 115 4.44 -3.50 5.19
CA PHE A 115 3.57 -3.83 6.33
C PHE A 115 3.81 -5.24 6.89
N ASP A 116 4.41 -6.15 6.11
CA ASP A 116 4.92 -7.44 6.60
C ASP A 116 5.97 -7.30 7.72
N LEU A 117 6.59 -6.12 7.84
CA LEU A 117 7.48 -5.80 8.97
C LEU A 117 6.78 -5.87 10.33
N LEU A 118 5.46 -5.60 10.40
CA LEU A 118 4.67 -5.68 11.64
C LEU A 118 4.59 -7.10 12.20
N GLU A 119 4.70 -8.11 11.34
CA GLU A 119 4.67 -9.53 11.71
C GLU A 119 6.08 -10.10 11.85
N THR A 120 6.99 -9.76 10.92
CA THR A 120 8.35 -10.32 10.90
C THR A 120 9.26 -9.73 11.98
N HIS A 121 9.08 -8.46 12.35
CA HIS A 121 9.94 -7.76 13.31
C HIS A 121 9.23 -7.57 14.66
N ARG A 122 8.74 -8.67 15.24
CA ARG A 122 7.97 -8.68 16.49
C ARG A 122 8.78 -9.13 17.71
N PRO A 123 8.41 -8.69 18.93
CA PRO A 123 8.92 -9.31 20.15
C PRO A 123 8.32 -10.71 20.34
N SER A 124 8.96 -11.52 21.19
CA SER A 124 8.52 -12.88 21.52
C SER A 124 7.19 -12.93 22.26
N LYS A 125 6.83 -11.83 22.94
CA LYS A 125 5.54 -11.62 23.58
C LYS A 125 4.98 -10.30 23.07
N LEU A 126 3.89 -10.40 22.32
CA LEU A 126 3.11 -9.26 21.84
C LEU A 126 1.64 -9.60 22.08
N ASP A 127 0.90 -8.65 22.65
CA ASP A 127 -0.53 -8.82 22.83
C ASP A 127 -1.23 -8.86 21.47
N LYS A 128 -2.35 -9.59 21.44
CA LYS A 128 -3.17 -9.71 20.24
C LYS A 128 -3.75 -8.35 19.88
N ASP A 129 -3.67 -8.01 18.60
CA ASP A 129 -4.15 -6.74 18.05
C ASP A 129 -5.29 -7.03 17.05
N GLU A 130 -6.52 -7.01 17.55
CA GLU A 130 -7.71 -7.40 16.76
C GLU A 130 -7.94 -6.48 15.56
N GLU A 131 -7.69 -5.18 15.71
CA GLU A 131 -7.85 -4.20 14.63
C GLU A 131 -6.79 -4.43 13.52
N LEU A 132 -5.57 -4.81 13.89
CA LEU A 132 -4.54 -5.19 12.92
C LEU A 132 -4.91 -6.47 12.16
N GLU A 133 -5.50 -7.46 12.82
CA GLU A 133 -6.00 -8.69 12.17
C GLU A 133 -7.14 -8.38 11.20
N GLU A 134 -8.11 -7.58 11.61
CA GLU A 134 -9.22 -7.15 10.75
C GLU A 134 -8.73 -6.36 9.53
N THR A 135 -7.75 -5.48 9.75
CA THR A 135 -7.09 -4.71 8.68
C THR A 135 -6.36 -5.62 7.73
N THR A 136 -5.63 -6.62 8.23
CA THR A 136 -4.94 -7.60 7.39
C THR A 136 -5.92 -8.39 6.52
N ALA A 137 -7.03 -8.84 7.10
CA ALA A 137 -8.09 -9.52 6.35
C ALA A 137 -8.75 -8.59 5.31
N LYS A 138 -8.92 -7.29 5.62
CA LYS A 138 -9.43 -6.30 4.67
C LYS A 138 -8.44 -6.05 3.53
N PHE A 139 -7.17 -5.86 3.83
CA PHE A 139 -6.11 -5.63 2.85
C PHE A 139 -6.01 -6.78 1.85
N GLU A 140 -5.99 -8.02 2.34
CA GLU A 140 -5.95 -9.20 1.47
C GLU A 140 -7.21 -9.34 0.60
N ARG A 141 -8.39 -8.98 1.12
CA ARG A 141 -9.61 -8.90 0.28
C ARG A 141 -9.48 -7.87 -0.85
N VAL A 142 -8.96 -6.68 -0.55
CA VAL A 142 -8.76 -5.62 -1.55
C VAL A 142 -7.74 -6.07 -2.61
N LYS A 143 -6.59 -6.60 -2.18
CA LYS A 143 -5.55 -7.13 -3.06
C LYS A 143 -6.06 -8.24 -3.98
N ASN A 144 -6.81 -9.21 -3.43
CA ASN A 144 -7.39 -10.29 -4.22
C ASN A 144 -8.45 -9.77 -5.20
N PHE A 145 -9.28 -8.81 -4.78
CA PHE A 145 -10.23 -8.16 -5.68
C PHE A 145 -9.51 -7.50 -6.87
N VAL A 146 -8.48 -6.69 -6.60
CA VAL A 146 -7.71 -6.01 -7.65
C VAL A 146 -7.09 -7.05 -8.60
N ARG A 147 -6.41 -8.06 -8.07
CA ARG A 147 -5.79 -9.15 -8.85
C ARG A 147 -6.78 -9.89 -9.74
N LEU A 148 -7.99 -10.18 -9.25
CA LEU A 148 -9.02 -10.87 -10.04
C LEU A 148 -9.55 -9.99 -11.18
N ASN A 149 -9.72 -8.69 -10.94
CA ASN A 149 -10.28 -7.76 -11.92
C ASN A 149 -9.27 -7.32 -13.00
N ILE A 150 -7.98 -7.60 -12.81
CA ILE A 150 -6.95 -7.43 -13.85
C ILE A 150 -6.66 -8.72 -14.64
N LYS A 151 -7.19 -9.89 -14.24
CA LYS A 151 -7.00 -11.12 -15.01
C LYS A 151 -7.68 -10.98 -16.37
N GLY A 152 -7.00 -11.38 -17.44
CA GLY A 152 -7.48 -11.23 -18.82
C GLY A 152 -6.89 -10.03 -19.60
N ILE A 153 -5.81 -9.41 -19.11
CA ILE A 153 -4.99 -8.42 -19.86
C ILE A 153 -4.19 -9.10 -20.99
N SER A 154 -4.84 -9.84 -21.89
CA SER A 154 -4.19 -10.34 -23.12
C SER A 154 -4.15 -9.30 -24.25
N GLY A 155 -4.66 -8.07 -24.01
CA GLY A 155 -4.80 -7.02 -25.03
C GLY A 155 -4.24 -5.63 -24.68
N LEU A 156 -3.79 -5.39 -23.44
CA LEU A 156 -3.23 -4.08 -23.02
C LEU A 156 -1.70 -4.01 -23.09
N LEU A 157 -1.01 -5.14 -23.23
CA LEU A 157 0.42 -5.17 -23.54
C LEU A 157 0.58 -5.16 -25.05
N PRO A 158 1.41 -4.28 -25.65
CA PRO A 158 1.75 -4.39 -27.05
C PRO A 158 2.32 -5.79 -27.29
N LYS A 159 1.80 -6.49 -28.30
CA LYS A 159 2.39 -7.75 -28.75
C LYS A 159 3.84 -7.44 -29.14
N LEU A 160 4.78 -7.97 -28.36
CA LEU A 160 6.20 -7.99 -28.72
C LEU A 160 6.41 -8.90 -29.93
#